data_AF-A0A0G3C6Y4-F1
#
_entry.id   AF-A0A0G3C6Y4-F1
#
_cell.length_a   1.000
_cell.length_b   1.000
_cell.length_c   1.000
_cell.angle_alpha   90.00
_cell.angle_beta   90.00
_cell.angle_gamma   90.00
#
_symmetry.space_group_name_H-M   'P 1'
#
loop_
_entity.id
_entity.type
_entity.pdbx_description
1 polymer ?
#
loop_
_entity_poly.entity_id
_entity_poly.type
_entity_poly.pdbx_seq_one_letter_code
_entity_poly.pdbx_strand_id
1 'polypeptide(L)'
;MTAIFGELLSFDQENGPEIRLRVFGDEFYARYETEEGYTVIYDETLGKFTYARLKDGYFVSSGVDLSLNPPSGLEKHLEESDEARMQKAEKRFFRH
;
A
#
# COMPACT_ATOMS: atom_id res chain seq x y z
N MET A 1 10.44 -13.80 -13.59
CA MET A 1 10.00 -12.52 -13.02
C MET A 1 8.52 -12.38 -13.33
N THR A 2 7.69 -12.39 -12.29
CA THR A 2 6.24 -12.19 -12.42
C THR A 2 5.93 -10.81 -11.86
N ALA A 3 5.23 -10.00 -12.62
CA ALA A 3 4.79 -8.68 -12.20
C ALA A 3 3.26 -8.61 -12.28
N ILE A 4 2.68 -7.88 -11.34
CA ILE A 4 1.24 -7.65 -11.23
C ILE A 4 0.97 -6.20 -11.63
N PHE A 5 0.02 -6.01 -12.54
CA PHE A 5 -0.31 -4.70 -13.10
C PHE A 5 -1.78 -4.37 -12.87
N GLY A 6 -2.12 -4.00 -11.63
CA GLY A 6 -3.45 -3.53 -11.25
C GLY A 6 -4.47 -4.64 -11.04
N GLU A 7 -4.01 -5.87 -10.81
CA GLU A 7 -4.92 -6.99 -10.49
C GLU A 7 -5.57 -6.77 -9.14
N LEU A 8 -6.86 -7.11 -9.04
CA LEU A 8 -7.63 -6.99 -7.82
C LEU A 8 -7.50 -8.28 -7.01
N LEU A 9 -6.84 -8.21 -5.85
CA LEU A 9 -6.62 -9.35 -4.96
C LEU A 9 -7.30 -9.13 -3.61
N SER A 10 -7.72 -10.22 -2.98
CA SER A 10 -8.27 -10.22 -1.61
C SER A 10 -7.15 -10.29 -0.57
N PHE A 11 -7.30 -9.52 0.50
CA PHE A 11 -6.37 -9.47 1.62
C PHE A 11 -7.12 -9.59 2.93
N ASP A 12 -6.66 -10.51 3.78
CA ASP A 12 -7.07 -10.59 5.17
C ASP A 12 -6.47 -9.44 5.99
N GLN A 13 -7.16 -9.09 7.07
CA GLN A 13 -6.72 -8.11 8.05
C GLN A 13 -6.79 -8.73 9.43
N GLU A 14 -5.84 -8.42 10.30
CA GLU A 14 -5.86 -8.92 11.67
C GLU A 14 -7.08 -8.41 12.44
N ASN A 15 -7.43 -7.13 12.27
CA ASN A 15 -8.50 -6.46 13.00
C ASN A 15 -9.64 -5.98 12.09
N GLY A 16 -9.92 -6.64 10.97
CA GLY A 16 -10.95 -6.18 10.03
C GLY A 16 -11.48 -7.29 9.12
N PRO A 17 -12.50 -7.00 8.32
CA PRO A 17 -12.96 -7.94 7.29
C PRO A 17 -11.91 -8.09 6.18
N GLU A 18 -12.04 -9.13 5.36
CA GLU A 18 -11.31 -9.22 4.10
C GLU A 18 -11.63 -8.01 3.21
N ILE A 19 -10.62 -7.48 2.53
CA ILE A 19 -10.75 -6.36 1.58
C ILE A 19 -10.15 -6.71 0.23
N ARG A 20 -10.53 -5.95 -0.80
CA ARG A 20 -9.96 -6.09 -2.15
C ARG A 20 -9.15 -4.87 -2.54
N LEU A 21 -7.93 -5.11 -3.02
CA LEU A 21 -6.99 -4.05 -3.40
C LEU A 21 -6.41 -4.33 -4.78
N ARG A 22 -6.23 -3.27 -5.57
CA ARG A 22 -5.44 -3.33 -6.79
C ARG A 22 -3.97 -3.38 -6.40
N VAL A 23 -3.26 -4.35 -6.94
CA VAL A 23 -1.84 -4.56 -6.66
C VAL A 23 -1.02 -4.16 -7.88
N PHE A 24 0.02 -3.38 -7.67
CA PHE A 24 0.99 -3.03 -8.70
C PHE A 24 2.38 -3.34 -8.18
N GLY A 25 3.15 -4.13 -8.90
CA GLY A 25 4.50 -4.45 -8.45
C GLY A 25 5.05 -5.74 -8.99
N ASP A 26 6.17 -6.15 -8.40
CA ASP A 26 6.88 -7.38 -8.66
C ASP A 26 7.26 -8.05 -7.33
N GLU A 27 8.15 -9.04 -7.39
CA GLU A 27 8.64 -9.77 -6.23
C GLU A 27 9.47 -8.92 -5.23
N PHE A 28 9.95 -7.75 -5.66
CA PHE A 28 10.81 -6.88 -4.86
C PHE A 28 10.05 -5.69 -4.27
N TYR A 29 9.04 -5.19 -4.98
CA TYR A 29 8.25 -4.05 -4.55
C TYR A 29 6.79 -4.18 -4.99
N ALA A 30 5.86 -3.89 -4.09
CA ALA A 30 4.45 -3.76 -4.41
C ALA A 30 3.84 -2.51 -3.75
N ARG A 31 2.92 -1.88 -4.48
CA ARG A 31 2.01 -0.84 -3.99
C ARG A 31 0.57 -1.29 -4.16
N TYR A 32 -0.28 -0.80 -3.27
CA TYR A 32 -1.67 -1.21 -3.16
C TYR A 32 -2.58 -0.01 -3.30
N GLU A 33 -3.69 -0.18 -4.00
CA GLU A 33 -4.71 0.84 -4.15
C GLU A 33 -6.11 0.30 -3.91
N THR A 34 -7.02 1.16 -3.46
CA THR A 34 -8.45 0.85 -3.52
C THR A 34 -8.95 0.78 -4.96
N GLU A 35 -10.15 0.25 -5.17
CA GLU A 35 -10.82 0.27 -6.48
C GLU A 35 -11.04 1.71 -7.04
N GLU A 36 -10.96 2.71 -6.18
CA GLU A 36 -11.09 4.13 -6.54
C GLU A 36 -9.74 4.81 -6.85
N GLY A 37 -8.61 4.12 -6.65
CA GLY A 37 -7.26 4.61 -6.91
C GLY A 37 -6.56 5.27 -5.73
N TYR A 38 -7.10 5.16 -4.51
CA TYR A 38 -6.40 5.68 -3.33
C TYR A 38 -5.32 4.69 -2.89
N THR A 39 -4.09 5.16 -2.73
CA THR A 39 -2.99 4.34 -2.24
C THR A 39 -3.21 3.96 -0.78
N VAL A 40 -2.91 2.72 -0.43
CA VAL A 40 -3.09 2.18 0.92
C VAL A 40 -1.83 1.46 1.40
N ILE A 41 -1.65 1.39 2.71
CA ILE A 41 -0.62 0.55 3.34
C ILE A 41 -1.22 -0.22 4.51
N TYR A 42 -0.59 -1.35 4.86
CA TYR A 42 -0.92 -2.07 6.07
C TYR A 42 -0.31 -1.36 7.28
N ASP A 43 -1.16 -0.97 8.23
CA ASP A 43 -0.74 -0.41 9.51
C ASP A 43 -0.70 -1.53 10.55
N GLU A 44 0.52 -2.00 10.86
CA GLU A 44 0.78 -3.06 11.84
C GLU A 44 0.26 -2.71 13.24
N THR A 45 0.14 -1.42 13.59
CA THR A 45 -0.38 -1.01 14.90
C THR A 45 -1.88 -1.19 14.99
N LEU A 46 -2.58 -0.95 13.87
CA LEU A 46 -4.04 -1.10 13.77
C LEU A 46 -4.46 -2.50 13.34
N GLY A 47 -3.55 -3.28 12.73
CA GLY A 47 -3.86 -4.58 12.12
C GLY A 47 -4.81 -4.45 10.93
N LYS A 48 -4.72 -3.35 10.18
CA LYS A 48 -5.62 -3.00 9.07
C LYS A 48 -4.90 -2.25 7.97
N PHE A 49 -5.44 -2.32 6.76
CA PHE A 49 -5.09 -1.39 5.70
C PHE A 49 -5.70 -0.01 5.96
N THR A 50 -4.87 1.01 5.76
CA THR A 50 -5.22 2.42 5.92
C THR A 50 -4.84 3.20 4.68
N TYR A 51 -5.49 4.34 4.47
CA TYR A 51 -5.07 5.26 3.42
C TYR A 51 -3.62 5.71 3.66
N ALA A 52 -2.81 5.69 2.60
CA ALA A 52 -1.41 6.06 2.65
C ALA A 52 -1.22 7.54 2.33
N ARG A 53 -0.29 8.20 3.02
CA ARG A 53 0.21 9.53 2.66
C ARG A 53 1.68 9.44 2.29
N LEU A 54 2.16 10.41 1.52
CA LEU A 54 3.59 10.59 1.31
C LEU A 54 4.18 11.48 2.40
N LYS A 55 5.28 11.01 3.00
CA LYS A 55 6.14 11.80 3.86
C LYS A 55 7.58 11.50 3.49
N ASP A 56 8.32 12.53 3.11
CA ASP A 56 9.73 12.43 2.71
C ASP A 56 9.99 11.36 1.62
N GLY A 57 9.03 11.16 0.71
CA GLY A 57 9.12 10.18 -0.38
C GLY A 57 8.73 8.74 0.00
N TYR A 58 8.29 8.50 1.25
CA TYR A 58 7.83 7.20 1.75
C TYR A 58 6.33 7.20 2.03
N PHE A 59 5.70 6.04 1.89
CA PHE A 59 4.33 5.85 2.38
C PHE A 59 4.30 5.78 3.90
N VAL A 60 3.37 6.54 4.49
CA VAL A 60 3.05 6.52 5.91
C VAL A 60 1.55 6.35 6.09
N SER A 61 1.17 5.70 7.19
CA SER A 61 -0.23 5.47 7.53
C SER A 61 -0.90 6.81 7.82
N SER A 62 -2.11 7.00 7.29
CA SER A 62 -2.97 8.12 7.69
C SER A 62 -3.70 7.87 9.00
N GLY A 63 -3.71 6.62 9.50
CA GLY A 63 -4.52 6.17 10.63
C GLY A 63 -6.01 6.01 10.32
N VAL A 64 -6.45 6.27 9.08
CA VAL A 64 -7.84 6.12 8.65
C VAL A 64 -7.98 4.83 7.84
N ASP A 65 -8.76 3.89 8.36
CA ASP A 65 -9.02 2.61 7.70
C ASP A 65 -10.07 2.72 6.58
N LEU A 66 -10.13 1.71 5.72
CA LEU A 66 -10.94 1.73 4.49
C LEU A 66 -12.45 1.59 4.73
N SER A 67 -12.91 1.39 5.96
CA SER A 67 -14.35 1.46 6.31
C SER A 67 -14.84 2.90 6.44
N LEU A 68 -13.92 3.87 6.52
CA LEU A 68 -14.21 5.30 6.60
C LEU A 68 -13.93 5.99 5.27
N ASN A 69 -14.47 7.19 5.11
CA ASN A 69 -14.19 8.01 3.94
C ASN A 69 -12.70 8.41 3.90
N PRO A 70 -12.12 8.56 2.70
CA PRO A 70 -10.74 9.00 2.55
C PRO A 70 -10.52 10.37 3.20
N PRO A 71 -9.37 10.59 3.87
CA PRO A 71 -9.01 11.89 4.39
C PRO A 71 -9.09 12.99 3.32
N SER A 72 -9.55 14.19 3.71
CA SER A 72 -9.62 15.33 2.80
C SER A 72 -8.23 15.69 2.23
N GLY A 73 -8.17 15.93 0.92
CA GLY A 73 -6.91 16.30 0.25
C GLY A 73 -5.97 15.14 -0.02
N LEU A 74 -6.43 13.89 0.13
CA LEU A 74 -5.65 12.73 -0.25
C LEU A 74 -5.60 12.57 -1.77
N GLU A 75 -4.40 12.56 -2.33
CA GLU A 75 -4.19 12.31 -3.74
C GLU A 75 -4.31 10.81 -4.06
N LYS A 76 -4.74 10.53 -5.30
CA LYS A 76 -4.83 9.17 -5.84
C LYS A 76 -3.53 8.79 -6.54
N HIS A 77 -3.28 7.50 -6.67
CA HIS A 77 -2.14 6.96 -7.39
C HIS A 77 -0.80 7.49 -6.88
N LEU A 78 -0.70 7.68 -5.56
CA LEU A 78 0.57 8.03 -4.93
C LEU A 78 1.58 6.93 -5.20
N GLU A 79 2.80 7.34 -5.53
CA GLU A 79 3.96 6.49 -5.69
C GLU A 79 5.06 6.96 -4.75
N GLU A 80 5.79 6.01 -4.17
CA GLU A 80 6.99 6.33 -3.41
C GLU A 80 8.10 6.82 -4.35
N SER A 81 9.00 7.61 -3.79
CA SER A 81 10.21 8.02 -4.50
C SER A 81 11.04 6.81 -4.96
N ASP A 82 11.81 6.98 -6.04
CA ASP A 82 12.68 5.93 -6.55
C ASP A 82 13.64 5.41 -5.47
N GLU A 83 14.17 6.31 -4.64
CA GLU A 83 15.05 5.95 -3.52
C GLU A 83 14.33 5.05 -2.50
N ALA A 84 13.11 5.40 -2.10
CA ALA A 84 12.32 4.60 -1.17
C ALA A 84 11.99 3.21 -1.74
N ARG A 85 11.66 3.15 -3.04
CA ARG A 85 11.40 1.89 -3.76
C ARG A 85 12.63 1.00 -3.81
N MET A 86 13.79 1.57 -4.16
CA MET A 86 15.07 0.85 -4.19
C MET A 86 15.44 0.30 -2.81
N GLN A 87 15.36 1.12 -1.76
CA GLN A 87 15.68 0.69 -0.40
C GLN A 87 14.76 -0.46 0.08
N LYS A 88 13.47 -0.42 -0.28
CA LYS A 88 12.53 -1.51 0.04
C LYS A 88 12.84 -2.79 -0.74
N ALA A 89 13.12 -2.67 -2.03
CA ALA A 89 13.51 -3.78 -2.89
C ALA A 89 14.78 -4.48 -2.38
N GLU A 90 15.81 -3.69 -2.02
CA GLU A 90 17.05 -4.21 -1.42
C GLU A 90 16.78 -4.96 -0.11
N LYS A 91 16.02 -4.36 0.81
CA LYS A 91 15.64 -5.01 2.08
C LYS A 91 14.90 -6.33 1.88
N ARG A 92 14.11 -6.44 0.80
CA ARG A 92 13.38 -7.67 0.45
C ARG A 92 14.32 -8.72 -0.13
N PHE A 93 15.27 -8.31 -0.99
CA PHE A 93 16.27 -9.19 -1.58
C PHE A 93 17.18 -9.82 -0.50
N PHE A 94 17.69 -9.02 0.44
CA PHE A 94 18.56 -9.51 1.52
C PHE A 94 17.85 -10.30 2.64
N ARG A 95 16.53 -10.43 2.56
CA ARG A 95 15.74 -11.27 3.49
C ARG A 95 15.71 -12.75 3.08
N HIS A 96 16.28 -13.09 1.93
CA HIS A 96 16.49 -14.46 1.43
C HIS A 96 17.95 -14.88 1.56
#